data_AF-A0A2G7FHV8-F1
#
_entry.id   AF-A0A2G7FHV8-F1
#
_cell.length_a   1.000
_cell.length_b   1.000
_cell.length_c   1.000
_cell.angle_alpha   90.00
_cell.angle_beta   90.00
_cell.angle_gamma   90.00
#
_symmetry.space_group_name_H-M   'P 1'
#
loop_
_entity.id
_entity.type
_entity.pdbx_description
1 polymer ?
#
loop_
_entity_poly.entity_id
_entity_poly.type
_entity_poly.pdbx_seq_one_letter_code
_entity_poly.pdbx_strand_id
1 'polypeptide(L)'
;MDLAAQRKVIFSGIADLRYEGSGTGLSRRRYIISGDEISRWPGFCSWIRGISSSLLGQPDGGNLNSQPPREWYNVANETGQTGRLVANVFQEIAPVLHRHGVDMVFADVQGANAPRLPPKEKVFPDFVLHSPTGEVRLVGEMKTSWTTDLDNLWSRPERKFLAQVFRYMDDYGTLYGCACTYEEAVFLKRTGPRTFQVSPVIKHSTPSVGNPIKPSLRECFFAMTAHVTQDQNWRYSGARVGRALTRWG
;
A
#
# COMPACT_ATOMS: atom_id res chain seq x y z
N MET A 1 13.45 20.66 -5.87
CA MET A 1 14.02 19.34 -6.22
C MET A 1 13.99 19.22 -7.72
N ASP A 2 15.13 19.04 -8.37
CA ASP A 2 15.20 18.80 -9.81
C ASP A 2 14.68 17.40 -10.18
N LEU A 3 14.59 17.09 -11.48
CA LEU A 3 14.08 15.81 -11.95
C LEU A 3 14.96 14.63 -11.56
N ALA A 4 16.28 14.80 -11.53
CA ALA A 4 17.21 13.74 -11.16
C ALA A 4 17.04 13.32 -9.69
N ALA A 5 16.90 14.30 -8.80
CA ALA A 5 16.64 14.08 -7.39
C ALA A 5 15.26 13.45 -7.15
N GLN A 6 14.22 13.87 -7.88
CA GLN A 6 12.89 13.24 -7.82
C GLN A 6 12.95 11.77 -8.22
N ARG A 7 13.62 11.46 -9.34
CA ARG A 7 13.80 10.08 -9.82
C ARG A 7 14.57 9.24 -8.82
N LYS A 8 15.62 9.79 -8.19
CA LYS A 8 16.35 9.10 -7.12
C LYS A 8 15.45 8.77 -5.92
N VAL A 9 14.59 9.70 -5.49
CA VAL A 9 13.64 9.46 -4.39
C VAL A 9 12.67 8.34 -4.77
N ILE A 10 11.98 8.47 -5.90
CA ILE A 10 10.91 7.56 -6.29
C ILE A 10 11.44 6.17 -6.65
N PHE A 11 12.54 6.09 -7.40
CA PHE A 11 13.00 4.81 -7.94
C PHE A 11 13.97 4.04 -7.04
N SER A 12 14.42 4.61 -5.92
CA SER A 12 15.27 3.90 -4.95
C SER A 12 14.48 2.97 -4.03
N GLY A 13 15.17 1.99 -3.45
CA GLY A 13 14.68 1.25 -2.27
C GLY A 13 14.71 2.12 -1.01
N ILE A 14 14.10 1.63 0.06
CA ILE A 14 14.10 2.28 1.38
C ILE A 14 14.98 1.52 2.38
N ALA A 15 15.32 2.16 3.50
CA ALA A 15 16.23 1.62 4.50
C ALA A 15 15.69 0.35 5.16
N ASP A 16 16.60 -0.57 5.52
CA ASP A 16 16.27 -1.70 6.38
C ASP A 16 15.81 -1.19 7.75
N LEU A 17 14.82 -1.87 8.33
CA LEU A 17 14.43 -1.60 9.70
C LEU A 17 15.53 -2.08 10.66
N ARG A 18 15.71 -1.32 11.74
CA ARG A 18 16.44 -1.82 12.90
C ARG A 18 15.46 -2.52 13.84
N TYR A 19 15.73 -3.80 14.12
CA TYR A 19 14.97 -4.61 15.07
C TYR A 19 15.94 -5.34 16.00
N GLU A 20 16.01 -4.88 17.25
CA GLU A 20 16.77 -5.47 18.34
C GLU A 20 15.80 -5.66 19.53
N GLY A 21 15.52 -6.91 19.91
CA GLY A 21 14.70 -7.24 21.09
C GLY A 21 13.50 -8.14 20.81
N SER A 22 12.47 -8.04 21.65
CA SER A 22 11.20 -8.77 21.50
C SER A 22 10.15 -7.89 20.82
N GLY A 23 9.70 -8.32 19.64
CA GLY A 23 8.60 -7.70 18.92
C GLY A 23 7.25 -8.10 19.50
N THR A 24 6.22 -7.32 19.17
CA THR A 24 4.82 -7.70 19.48
C THR A 24 4.43 -9.01 18.82
N GLY A 25 3.59 -9.80 19.49
CA GLY A 25 3.05 -11.05 18.95
C GLY A 25 2.01 -10.83 17.84
N LEU A 26 1.55 -11.95 17.25
CA LEU A 26 0.55 -11.94 16.17
C LEU A 26 -0.75 -11.26 16.64
N SER A 27 -1.20 -10.23 15.91
CA SER A 27 -2.48 -9.58 16.15
C SER A 27 -3.67 -10.49 15.76
N ARG A 28 -4.79 -10.38 16.48
CA ARG A 28 -5.97 -11.22 16.22
C ARG A 28 -6.63 -10.83 14.89
N ARG A 29 -6.62 -11.75 13.93
CA ARG A 29 -7.30 -11.58 12.62
C ARG A 29 -8.67 -12.27 12.62
N ARG A 30 -9.74 -11.47 12.55
CA ARG A 30 -11.14 -11.94 12.65
C ARG A 30 -11.73 -12.42 11.33
N TYR A 31 -11.22 -11.89 10.23
CA TYR A 31 -11.77 -12.08 8.89
C TYR A 31 -10.96 -13.10 8.11
N ILE A 32 -11.61 -13.81 7.19
CA ILE A 32 -10.95 -14.62 6.16
C ILE A 32 -11.73 -14.52 4.84
N ILE A 33 -11.03 -14.61 3.73
CA ILE A 33 -11.59 -14.60 2.38
C ILE A 33 -11.27 -15.92 1.66
N SER A 34 -12.12 -16.35 0.72
CA SER A 34 -11.86 -17.55 -0.06
C SER A 34 -10.63 -17.37 -0.95
N GLY A 35 -9.94 -18.47 -1.26
CA GLY A 35 -8.86 -18.46 -2.24
C GLY A 35 -9.39 -18.13 -3.64
N ASP A 36 -10.58 -18.63 -3.97
CA ASP A 36 -11.23 -18.43 -5.27
C ASP A 36 -11.69 -16.98 -5.51
N GLU A 37 -11.76 -16.18 -4.44
CA GLU A 37 -12.14 -14.77 -4.47
C GLU A 37 -10.92 -13.85 -4.74
N ILE A 38 -9.71 -14.42 -4.78
CA ILE A 38 -8.48 -13.69 -4.98
C ILE A 38 -7.71 -14.27 -6.17
N SER A 39 -7.26 -13.42 -7.09
CA SER A 39 -6.33 -13.78 -8.15
C SER A 39 -5.09 -12.90 -8.14
N ARG A 40 -4.07 -13.27 -8.90
CA ARG A 40 -2.96 -12.34 -9.21
C ARG A 40 -3.50 -11.14 -10.02
N TRP A 41 -2.79 -10.02 -9.96
CA TRP A 41 -2.97 -8.84 -10.81
C TRP A 41 -1.96 -8.89 -11.96
N PRO A 42 -2.34 -9.40 -13.15
CA PRO A 42 -1.42 -9.50 -14.28
C PRO A 42 -1.03 -8.10 -14.77
N GLY A 43 0.25 -7.91 -15.10
CA GLY A 43 0.76 -6.66 -15.64
C GLY A 43 0.90 -5.51 -14.64
N PHE A 44 0.70 -5.74 -13.33
CA PHE A 44 0.82 -4.70 -12.30
C PHE A 44 2.12 -3.89 -12.42
N CYS A 45 3.28 -4.56 -12.48
CA CYS A 45 4.58 -3.88 -12.55
C CYS A 45 4.72 -2.98 -13.80
N SER A 46 4.28 -3.47 -14.96
CA SER A 46 4.29 -2.70 -16.21
C SER A 46 3.33 -1.51 -16.15
N TRP A 47 2.16 -1.68 -15.52
CA TRP A 47 1.18 -0.62 -15.33
C TRP A 47 1.71 0.49 -14.42
N ILE A 48 2.30 0.13 -13.27
CA ILE A 48 2.99 1.07 -12.37
C ILE A 48 4.09 1.83 -13.12
N ARG A 49 4.95 1.11 -13.86
CA ARG A 49 6.03 1.73 -14.64
C ARG A 49 5.51 2.69 -15.71
N GLY A 50 4.37 2.37 -16.34
CA GLY A 50 3.75 3.24 -17.34
C GLY A 50 3.38 4.61 -16.76
N ILE A 51 2.71 4.60 -15.60
CA ILE A 51 2.28 5.82 -14.90
C ILE A 51 3.48 6.62 -14.36
N SER A 52 4.43 5.94 -13.71
CA SER A 52 5.61 6.62 -13.16
C SER A 52 6.45 7.24 -14.27
N SER A 53 6.63 6.55 -15.40
CA SER A 53 7.45 7.02 -16.52
C SER A 53 6.80 8.15 -17.30
N SER A 54 5.46 8.26 -17.32
CA SER A 54 4.81 9.42 -17.95
C SER A 54 5.05 10.72 -17.17
N LEU A 55 5.34 10.62 -15.87
CA LEU A 55 5.62 11.79 -15.01
C LEU A 55 7.13 12.05 -14.85
N LEU A 56 7.93 10.98 -14.73
CA LEU A 56 9.34 11.07 -14.32
C LEU A 56 10.33 10.56 -15.38
N GLY A 57 9.85 10.04 -16.51
CA GLY A 57 10.65 9.26 -17.44
C GLY A 57 11.03 7.88 -16.88
N GLN A 58 11.73 7.08 -17.68
CA GLN A 58 12.18 5.74 -17.25
C GLN A 58 13.12 5.84 -16.04
N PRO A 59 13.29 4.82 -15.19
CA PRO A 59 14.39 4.81 -14.23
C PRO A 59 15.72 4.73 -14.97
N ASP A 60 16.58 5.72 -14.78
CA ASP A 60 17.97 5.61 -15.25
C ASP A 60 18.67 4.63 -14.31
N GLY A 61 19.17 3.52 -14.84
CA GLY A 61 19.85 2.48 -14.04
C GLY A 61 21.10 2.96 -13.28
N GLY A 62 21.50 4.23 -13.42
CA GLY A 62 22.57 4.84 -12.65
C GLY A 62 22.14 5.21 -11.23
N ASN A 63 22.91 4.74 -10.24
CA ASN A 63 22.88 5.20 -8.84
C ASN A 63 21.58 5.00 -8.01
N LEU A 64 20.63 4.17 -8.47
CA LEU A 64 19.48 3.75 -7.64
C LEU A 64 19.86 2.78 -6.51
N ASN A 65 21.07 2.21 -6.57
CA ASN A 65 21.64 1.31 -5.57
C ASN A 65 22.46 2.04 -4.49
N SER A 66 22.35 3.36 -4.32
CA SER A 66 22.99 4.01 -3.18
C SER A 66 22.47 3.37 -1.90
N GLN A 67 23.36 2.85 -1.04
CA GLN A 67 22.94 2.23 0.22
C GLN A 67 21.95 3.17 0.91
N PRO A 68 20.74 2.68 1.24
CA PRO A 68 19.79 3.53 1.93
C PRO A 68 20.41 3.97 3.26
N PRO A 69 20.07 5.18 3.75
CA PRO A 69 20.64 5.70 4.98
C PRO A 69 20.40 4.74 6.14
N ARG A 70 21.40 4.60 7.01
CA ARG A 70 21.32 3.75 8.21
C ARG A 70 20.11 4.15 9.06
N GLU A 71 19.28 3.17 9.43
CA GLU A 71 18.17 3.38 10.37
C GLU A 71 18.71 3.47 11.81
N TRP A 72 18.26 4.51 12.52
CA TRP A 72 18.65 4.79 13.90
C TRP A 72 17.52 4.50 14.90
N TYR A 73 16.30 4.33 14.40
CA TYR A 73 15.13 4.03 15.19
C TYR A 73 14.92 2.51 15.31
N ASN A 74 14.98 1.98 16.52
CA ASN A 74 14.67 0.57 16.78
C ASN A 74 13.15 0.36 16.81
N VAL A 75 12.64 -0.46 15.89
CA VAL A 75 11.20 -0.73 15.76
C VAL A 75 10.85 -2.02 16.48
N ALA A 76 9.83 -2.02 17.35
CA ALA A 76 9.42 -3.21 18.11
C ALA A 76 7.92 -3.55 18.00
N ASN A 77 7.14 -2.79 17.22
CA ASN A 77 5.69 -2.99 17.07
C ASN A 77 5.16 -2.43 15.75
N GLU A 78 3.87 -2.67 15.47
CA GLU A 78 3.15 -2.18 14.28
C GLU A 78 3.20 -0.64 14.15
N THR A 79 3.05 0.09 15.26
CA THR A 79 3.12 1.57 15.26
C THR A 79 4.48 2.10 14.80
N GLY A 80 5.57 1.49 15.28
CA GLY A 80 6.92 1.85 14.86
C GLY A 80 7.14 1.59 13.38
N GLN A 81 6.69 0.44 12.86
CA GLN A 81 6.78 0.13 11.42
C GLN A 81 5.97 1.11 10.58
N THR A 82 4.76 1.45 11.03
CA THR A 82 3.89 2.44 10.38
C THR A 82 4.56 3.81 10.34
N GLY A 83 5.14 4.26 11.46
CA GLY A 83 5.88 5.52 11.51
C GLY A 83 7.10 5.55 10.58
N ARG A 84 7.79 4.42 10.40
CA ARG A 84 8.88 4.30 9.41
C ARG A 84 8.38 4.30 7.98
N LEU A 85 7.23 3.66 7.69
CA LEU A 85 6.61 3.73 6.36
C LEU A 85 6.24 5.19 6.01
N VAL A 86 5.61 5.91 6.96
CA VAL A 86 5.27 7.32 6.78
C VAL A 86 6.52 8.15 6.49
N ALA A 87 7.57 7.99 7.29
CA ALA A 87 8.81 8.76 7.14
C ALA A 87 9.56 8.43 5.85
N ASN A 88 9.72 7.15 5.53
CA ASN A 88 10.57 6.70 4.43
C ASN A 88 9.83 6.64 3.09
N VAL A 89 8.50 6.60 3.07
CA VAL A 89 7.70 6.54 1.84
C VAL A 89 6.83 7.76 1.70
N PHE A 90 5.83 7.94 2.56
CA PHE A 90 4.77 8.95 2.32
C PHE A 90 5.31 10.38 2.31
N GLN A 91 6.14 10.75 3.29
CA GLN A 91 6.75 12.08 3.38
C GLN A 91 7.76 12.35 2.26
N GLU A 92 8.42 11.30 1.75
CA GLU A 92 9.41 11.43 0.68
C GLU A 92 8.75 11.59 -0.70
N ILE A 93 7.66 10.85 -0.97
CA ILE A 93 6.99 10.91 -2.28
C ILE A 93 6.04 12.11 -2.41
N ALA A 94 5.50 12.64 -1.31
CA ALA A 94 4.50 13.72 -1.35
C ALA A 94 5.03 15.01 -2.01
N PRO A 95 6.25 15.51 -1.73
CA PRO A 95 6.81 16.66 -2.44
C PRO A 95 7.01 16.44 -3.94
N VAL A 96 7.24 15.19 -4.36
CA VAL A 96 7.35 14.82 -5.78
C VAL A 96 5.96 14.86 -6.42
N LEU A 97 4.97 14.22 -5.81
CA LEU A 97 3.57 14.23 -6.26
C LEU A 97 3.03 15.66 -6.43
N HIS A 98 3.27 16.53 -5.44
CA HIS A 98 2.83 17.92 -5.47
C HIS A 98 3.42 18.69 -6.66
N ARG A 99 4.70 18.48 -7.00
CA ARG A 99 5.32 19.10 -8.18
C ARG A 99 4.66 18.66 -9.49
N HIS A 100 4.08 17.47 -9.52
CA HIS A 100 3.34 16.94 -10.66
C HIS A 100 1.84 17.24 -10.59
N GLY A 101 1.40 18.17 -9.74
CA GLY A 101 -0.01 18.57 -9.62
C GLY A 101 -0.91 17.48 -9.04
N VAL A 102 -0.33 16.48 -8.37
CA VAL A 102 -1.08 15.41 -7.70
C VAL A 102 -1.33 15.85 -6.25
N ASP A 103 -2.56 16.30 -6.00
CA ASP A 103 -3.00 16.79 -4.69
C ASP A 103 -3.81 15.71 -3.96
N MET A 104 -3.08 14.87 -3.21
CA MET A 104 -3.62 13.80 -2.37
C MET A 104 -2.84 13.74 -1.07
N VAL A 105 -3.50 13.30 0.00
CA VAL A 105 -2.91 13.26 1.34
C VAL A 105 -2.92 11.83 1.86
N PHE A 106 -1.74 11.35 2.25
CA PHE A 106 -1.62 10.17 3.11
C PHE A 106 -1.93 10.58 4.55
N ALA A 107 -2.85 9.87 5.20
CA ALA A 107 -3.31 10.24 6.52
C ALA A 107 -3.69 9.01 7.36
N ASP A 108 -3.72 9.22 8.68
CA ASP A 108 -4.54 8.40 9.55
C ASP A 108 -6.02 8.57 9.14
N VAL A 109 -6.81 7.51 9.25
CA VAL A 109 -8.19 7.53 8.74
C VAL A 109 -9.10 8.56 9.40
N GLN A 110 -8.77 9.00 10.61
CA GLN A 110 -9.46 10.09 11.32
C GLN A 110 -9.29 11.45 10.63
N GLY A 111 -8.26 11.61 9.78
CA GLY A 111 -8.05 12.79 8.96
C GLY A 111 -8.88 12.82 7.66
N ALA A 112 -9.58 11.73 7.33
CA ALA A 112 -10.38 11.61 6.12
C ALA A 112 -11.89 11.57 6.41
N ASN A 113 -12.71 11.65 5.35
CA ASN A 113 -14.15 11.41 5.46
C ASN A 113 -14.39 9.93 5.70
N ALA A 114 -14.52 9.56 6.98
CA ALA A 114 -14.89 8.20 7.35
C ALA A 114 -16.32 7.88 6.85
N PRO A 115 -16.56 6.66 6.36
CA PRO A 115 -17.89 6.21 5.97
C PRO A 115 -18.81 6.22 7.19
N ARG A 116 -20.08 6.60 6.97
CA ARG A 116 -21.11 6.59 8.02
C ARG A 116 -21.59 5.17 8.29
N LEU A 117 -20.73 4.37 8.92
CA LEU A 117 -21.06 3.00 9.35
C LEU A 117 -21.57 2.98 10.80
N PRO A 118 -22.44 2.02 11.16
CA PRO A 118 -22.83 1.79 12.55
C PRO A 118 -21.59 1.60 13.45
N PRO A 119 -21.56 2.13 14.69
CA PRO A 119 -20.37 2.03 15.55
C PRO A 119 -19.83 0.61 15.74
N LYS A 120 -20.71 -0.39 15.81
CA LYS A 120 -20.36 -1.82 15.96
C LYS A 120 -19.76 -2.47 14.69
N GLU A 121 -19.78 -1.75 13.57
CA GLU A 121 -19.20 -2.17 12.29
C GLU A 121 -18.00 -1.33 11.87
N LYS A 122 -17.72 -0.22 12.58
CA LYS A 122 -16.57 0.63 12.27
C LYS A 122 -15.29 -0.15 12.52
N VAL A 123 -14.51 -0.30 11.47
CA VAL A 123 -13.15 -0.77 11.49
C VAL A 123 -12.30 0.25 10.72
N PHE A 124 -11.08 0.45 11.18
CA PHE A 124 -10.23 1.56 10.77
C PHE A 124 -8.96 1.01 10.13
N PRO A 125 -8.67 1.32 8.85
CA PRO A 125 -7.36 1.04 8.28
C PRO A 125 -6.28 1.86 9.02
N ASP A 126 -5.05 1.33 9.06
CA ASP A 126 -3.90 2.00 9.67
C ASP A 126 -3.51 3.27 8.93
N PHE A 127 -3.72 3.32 7.60
CA PHE A 127 -3.55 4.54 6.82
C PHE A 127 -4.53 4.59 5.64
N VAL A 128 -4.77 5.80 5.15
CA VAL A 128 -5.56 6.06 3.95
C VAL A 128 -4.85 7.06 3.04
N LEU A 129 -5.22 7.04 1.77
CA LEU A 129 -4.98 8.12 0.82
C LEU A 129 -6.32 8.79 0.53
N HIS A 130 -6.42 10.10 0.72
CA HIS A 130 -7.66 10.82 0.46
C HIS A 130 -7.46 12.07 -0.40
N SER A 131 -8.52 12.43 -1.11
CA SER A 131 -8.59 13.68 -1.87
C SER A 131 -8.61 14.90 -0.94
N PRO A 132 -8.43 16.12 -1.47
CA PRO A 132 -8.56 17.35 -0.67
C PRO A 132 -9.96 17.53 -0.05
N THR A 133 -10.98 16.91 -0.66
CA THR A 133 -12.35 16.89 -0.12
C THR A 133 -12.54 15.84 0.98
N GLY A 134 -11.52 15.03 1.28
CA GLY A 134 -11.53 13.98 2.29
C GLY A 134 -11.99 12.60 1.78
N GLU A 135 -12.26 12.44 0.49
CA GLU A 135 -12.71 11.15 -0.06
C GLU A 135 -11.57 10.14 -0.08
N VAL A 136 -11.76 9.01 0.61
CA VAL A 136 -10.76 7.94 0.68
C VAL A 136 -10.68 7.19 -0.65
N ARG A 137 -9.52 7.23 -1.29
CA ARG A 137 -9.26 6.59 -2.59
C ARG A 137 -8.37 5.35 -2.51
N LEU A 138 -7.63 5.17 -1.41
CA LEU A 138 -6.90 3.94 -1.11
C LEU A 138 -6.88 3.72 0.41
N VAL A 139 -6.98 2.46 0.83
CA VAL A 139 -6.88 2.05 2.24
C VAL A 139 -5.67 1.15 2.46
N GLY A 140 -5.04 1.24 3.62
CA GLY A 140 -3.85 0.49 3.97
C GLY A 140 -3.92 -0.14 5.35
N GLU A 141 -3.40 -1.35 5.49
CA GLU A 141 -3.20 -2.01 6.77
C GLU A 141 -1.74 -2.43 6.91
N MET A 142 -1.21 -2.22 8.11
CA MET A 142 0.13 -2.54 8.55
C MET A 142 0.10 -3.76 9.46
N LYS A 143 1.07 -4.65 9.27
CA LYS A 143 1.41 -5.73 10.22
C LYS A 143 2.91 -5.71 10.44
N THR A 144 3.41 -6.45 11.43
CA THR A 144 4.85 -6.55 11.62
C THR A 144 5.46 -7.64 10.73
N SER A 145 6.63 -7.35 10.14
CA SER A 145 7.39 -8.30 9.31
C SER A 145 7.69 -9.64 10.00
N TRP A 146 7.95 -9.67 11.31
CA TRP A 146 8.21 -10.92 12.04
C TRP A 146 6.95 -11.75 12.36
N THR A 147 5.74 -11.26 12.06
CA THR A 147 4.49 -12.02 12.26
C THR A 147 3.73 -12.29 10.98
N THR A 148 4.22 -11.78 9.84
CA THR A 148 3.49 -11.79 8.57
C THR A 148 4.47 -11.95 7.42
N ASP A 149 4.21 -12.94 6.57
CA ASP A 149 5.03 -13.26 5.41
C ASP A 149 4.15 -13.17 4.16
N LEU A 150 4.25 -12.06 3.43
CA LEU A 150 3.46 -11.82 2.22
C LEU A 150 3.95 -12.66 1.02
N ASP A 151 5.15 -13.25 1.06
CA ASP A 151 5.56 -14.22 0.02
C ASP A 151 4.69 -15.50 0.10
N ASN A 152 4.16 -15.82 1.28
CA ASN A 152 3.20 -16.90 1.49
C ASN A 152 1.73 -16.42 1.43
N LEU A 153 1.42 -15.49 0.53
CA LEU A 153 0.13 -14.80 0.39
C LEU A 153 -1.14 -15.69 0.45
N TRP A 154 -1.03 -16.94 -0.04
CA TRP A 154 -2.14 -17.87 -0.18
C TRP A 154 -2.42 -18.70 1.07
N SER A 155 -1.55 -18.61 2.07
CA SER A 155 -1.73 -19.28 3.34
C SER A 155 -3.04 -18.83 4.03
N ARG A 156 -3.48 -19.59 5.04
CA ARG A 156 -4.62 -19.17 5.85
C ARG A 156 -4.34 -17.86 6.62
N PRO A 157 -3.23 -17.68 7.36
CA PRO A 157 -2.91 -16.41 8.02
C PRO A 157 -2.91 -15.20 7.08
N GLU A 158 -2.27 -15.28 5.92
CA GLU A 158 -2.12 -14.15 5.00
C GLU A 158 -3.46 -13.80 4.33
N ARG A 159 -4.28 -14.79 3.98
CA ARG A 159 -5.66 -14.52 3.55
C ARG A 159 -6.50 -13.84 4.62
N LYS A 160 -6.24 -14.09 5.90
CA LYS A 160 -6.92 -13.33 6.98
C LYS A 160 -6.48 -11.86 7.00
N PHE A 161 -5.21 -11.58 6.71
CA PHE A 161 -4.70 -10.23 6.61
C PHE A 161 -5.30 -9.50 5.40
N LEU A 162 -5.28 -10.12 4.21
CA LEU A 162 -5.91 -9.56 3.03
C LEU A 162 -7.41 -9.30 3.23
N ALA A 163 -8.13 -10.22 3.87
CA ALA A 163 -9.55 -10.07 4.18
C ALA A 163 -9.85 -8.82 5.00
N GLN A 164 -8.95 -8.43 5.91
CA GLN A 164 -9.08 -7.19 6.66
C GLN A 164 -9.00 -5.96 5.75
N VAL A 165 -8.06 -5.95 4.80
CA VAL A 165 -7.95 -4.84 3.83
C VAL A 165 -9.14 -4.79 2.88
N PHE A 166 -9.59 -5.94 2.36
CA PHE A 166 -10.79 -6.01 1.52
C PHE A 166 -12.03 -5.51 2.23
N ARG A 167 -12.13 -5.78 3.54
CA ARG A 167 -13.20 -5.25 4.37
C ARG A 167 -13.17 -3.72 4.42
N TYR A 168 -12.00 -3.10 4.56
CA TYR A 168 -11.89 -1.64 4.46
C TYR A 168 -12.23 -1.15 3.06
N MET A 169 -11.77 -1.80 2.00
CA MET A 169 -12.08 -1.38 0.63
C MET A 169 -13.59 -1.33 0.39
N ASP A 170 -14.34 -2.29 0.94
CA ASP A 170 -15.80 -2.32 0.86
C ASP A 170 -16.49 -1.30 1.77
N ASP A 171 -15.98 -1.11 2.99
CA ASP A 171 -16.51 -0.13 3.95
C ASP A 171 -16.31 1.33 3.48
N TYR A 172 -15.18 1.62 2.83
CA TYR A 172 -14.82 2.94 2.32
C TYR A 172 -15.18 3.12 0.82
N GLY A 173 -15.68 2.08 0.17
CA GLY A 173 -16.11 2.13 -1.23
C GLY A 173 -14.98 2.38 -2.24
N THR A 174 -13.73 2.05 -1.92
CA THR A 174 -12.59 2.19 -2.83
C THR A 174 -12.32 0.91 -3.63
N LEU A 175 -11.80 1.05 -4.85
CA LEU A 175 -11.27 -0.06 -5.62
C LEU A 175 -9.86 -0.49 -5.21
N TYR A 176 -9.12 0.30 -4.42
CA TYR A 176 -7.70 0.09 -4.19
C TYR A 176 -7.35 -0.03 -2.71
N GLY A 177 -6.40 -0.93 -2.41
CA GLY A 177 -5.90 -1.14 -1.07
C GLY A 177 -4.44 -1.57 -1.03
N CYS A 178 -3.87 -1.63 0.16
CA CYS A 178 -2.50 -2.09 0.41
C CYS A 178 -2.43 -2.92 1.70
N ALA A 179 -1.73 -4.05 1.64
CA ALA A 179 -1.30 -4.81 2.82
C ALA A 179 0.22 -4.68 2.90
N CYS A 180 0.74 -4.21 4.03
CA CYS A 180 2.16 -3.87 4.16
C CYS A 180 2.74 -4.30 5.51
N THR A 181 4.00 -4.73 5.49
CA THR A 181 4.81 -5.08 6.66
C THR A 181 6.07 -4.22 6.74
N TYR A 182 6.06 -3.05 6.10
CA TYR A 182 7.22 -2.25 5.73
C TYR A 182 8.18 -2.98 4.78
N GLU A 183 8.72 -4.12 5.18
CA GLU A 183 9.65 -4.96 4.41
C GLU A 183 9.01 -5.50 3.13
N GLU A 184 7.71 -5.79 3.19
CA GLU A 184 6.93 -6.29 2.08
C GLU A 184 5.65 -5.48 1.92
N ALA A 185 5.21 -5.32 0.67
CA ALA A 185 3.89 -4.78 0.37
C ALA A 185 3.26 -5.53 -0.80
N VAL A 186 1.94 -5.67 -0.73
CA VAL A 186 1.11 -6.03 -1.88
C VAL A 186 0.01 -4.99 -2.06
N PHE A 187 -0.23 -4.63 -3.31
CA PHE A 187 -1.29 -3.72 -3.73
C PHE A 187 -2.49 -4.53 -4.21
N LEU A 188 -3.66 -4.02 -3.89
CA LEU A 188 -4.93 -4.72 -4.05
C LEU A 188 -5.84 -3.92 -4.98
N LYS A 189 -6.55 -4.63 -5.85
CA LYS A 189 -7.60 -4.07 -6.70
C LYS A 189 -8.87 -4.88 -6.57
N ARG A 190 -9.99 -4.23 -6.29
CA ARG A 190 -11.32 -4.85 -6.37
C ARG A 190 -11.75 -4.96 -7.83
N THR A 191 -12.15 -6.15 -8.25
CA THR A 191 -12.63 -6.42 -9.62
C THR A 191 -14.10 -6.74 -9.69
N GLY A 192 -14.74 -6.97 -8.55
CA GLY A 192 -16.16 -7.27 -8.46
C GLY A 192 -16.68 -7.18 -7.02
N PRO A 193 -17.93 -7.60 -6.76
CA PRO A 193 -18.53 -7.56 -5.42
C PRO A 193 -17.70 -8.31 -4.38
N ARG A 194 -17.09 -9.43 -4.75
CA ARG A 194 -16.31 -10.30 -3.87
C ARG A 194 -14.98 -10.75 -4.45
N THR A 195 -14.57 -10.19 -5.59
CA THR A 195 -13.36 -10.63 -6.29
C THR A 195 -12.29 -9.55 -6.27
N PHE A 196 -11.05 -9.98 -6.04
CA PHE A 196 -9.90 -9.10 -5.85
C PHE A 196 -8.67 -9.61 -6.60
N GLN A 197 -7.84 -8.67 -7.02
CA GLN A 197 -6.54 -8.91 -7.61
C GLN A 197 -5.44 -8.43 -6.68
N VAL A 198 -4.34 -9.18 -6.61
CA VAL A 198 -3.18 -8.86 -5.77
C VAL A 198 -1.92 -8.76 -6.62
N SER A 199 -1.15 -7.69 -6.41
CA SER A 199 0.14 -7.50 -7.05
C SER A 199 1.14 -8.61 -6.68
N PRO A 200 2.27 -8.71 -7.40
CA PRO A 200 3.47 -9.33 -6.84
C PRO A 200 3.87 -8.66 -5.51
N VAL A 201 4.64 -9.37 -4.69
CA VAL A 201 5.23 -8.81 -3.47
C VAL A 201 6.31 -7.81 -3.86
N ILE A 202 6.23 -6.61 -3.29
CA ILE A 202 7.20 -5.53 -3.46
C ILE A 202 8.03 -5.46 -2.19
N LYS A 203 9.34 -5.72 -2.31
CA LYS A 203 10.28 -5.64 -1.18
C LYS A 203 10.75 -4.20 -1.00
N HIS A 204 10.87 -3.75 0.24
CA HIS A 204 11.28 -2.37 0.59
C HIS A 204 12.64 -2.00 0.00
N SER A 205 13.58 -2.94 0.01
CA SER A 205 14.95 -2.77 -0.44
C SER A 205 15.11 -2.82 -1.96
N THR A 206 14.06 -3.18 -2.71
CA THR A 206 14.14 -3.30 -4.17
C THR A 206 14.11 -1.92 -4.83
N PRO A 207 15.18 -1.51 -5.54
CA PRO A 207 15.13 -0.34 -6.40
C PRO A 207 14.39 -0.68 -7.70
N SER A 208 13.95 0.36 -8.39
CA SER A 208 13.24 0.22 -9.66
C SER A 208 14.19 -0.23 -10.75
N VAL A 209 13.88 -1.33 -11.42
CA VAL A 209 14.67 -1.87 -12.52
C VAL A 209 13.81 -2.04 -13.78
N GLY A 210 14.45 -1.95 -14.95
CA GLY A 210 13.79 -2.01 -16.26
C GLY A 210 13.64 -3.42 -16.84
N ASN A 211 14.54 -4.36 -16.51
CA ASN A 211 14.52 -5.71 -17.08
C ASN A 211 14.95 -6.79 -16.05
N PRO A 212 14.02 -7.65 -15.60
CA PRO A 212 12.57 -7.51 -15.75
C PRO A 212 12.07 -6.25 -15.05
N ILE A 213 10.92 -5.72 -15.47
CA ILE A 213 10.32 -4.55 -14.81
C ILE A 213 9.96 -4.92 -13.37
N LYS A 214 10.65 -4.30 -12.42
CA LYS A 214 10.32 -4.36 -10.99
C LYS A 214 10.30 -2.94 -10.44
N PRO A 215 9.16 -2.44 -9.96
CA PRO A 215 9.10 -1.14 -9.33
C PRO A 215 9.59 -1.19 -7.88
N SER A 216 10.13 -0.08 -7.38
CA SER A 216 10.37 0.09 -5.95
C SER A 216 9.06 0.29 -5.19
N LEU A 217 9.12 0.19 -3.86
CA LEU A 217 7.95 0.47 -3.01
C LEU A 217 7.46 1.92 -3.16
N ARG A 218 8.39 2.88 -3.22
CA ARG A 218 8.08 4.29 -3.47
C ARG A 218 7.48 4.52 -4.85
N GLU A 219 8.00 3.86 -5.90
CA GLU A 219 7.43 3.92 -7.25
C GLU A 219 5.98 3.43 -7.25
N CYS A 220 5.69 2.34 -6.54
CA CYS A 220 4.32 1.81 -6.44
C CYS A 220 3.37 2.81 -5.77
N PHE A 221 3.71 3.34 -4.59
CA PHE A 221 2.85 4.31 -3.91
C PHE A 221 2.70 5.61 -4.71
N PHE A 222 3.76 6.09 -5.34
CA PHE A 222 3.73 7.26 -6.21
C PHE A 222 2.76 7.07 -7.39
N ALA A 223 2.93 5.99 -8.15
CA ALA A 223 2.10 5.69 -9.31
C ALA A 223 0.64 5.41 -8.94
N MET A 224 0.40 4.66 -7.85
CA MET A 224 -0.95 4.42 -7.33
C MET A 224 -1.63 5.73 -6.95
N THR A 225 -0.92 6.65 -6.29
CA THR A 225 -1.45 7.95 -5.89
C THR A 225 -1.79 8.82 -7.11
N ALA A 226 -0.88 8.89 -8.08
CA ALA A 226 -1.14 9.59 -9.34
C ALA A 226 -2.35 9.00 -10.08
N HIS A 227 -2.43 7.66 -10.16
CA HIS A 227 -3.56 6.96 -10.79
C HIS A 227 -4.89 7.30 -10.13
N VAL A 228 -5.02 7.07 -8.81
CA VAL A 228 -6.32 7.29 -8.14
C VAL A 228 -6.70 8.76 -8.05
N THR A 229 -5.78 9.69 -8.32
CA THR A 229 -6.08 11.12 -8.45
C THR A 229 -6.81 11.42 -9.75
N GLN A 230 -6.36 10.83 -10.85
CA GLN A 230 -6.88 11.10 -12.19
C GLN A 230 -8.05 10.19 -12.58
N ASP A 231 -8.08 8.97 -12.05
CA ASP A 231 -9.09 7.97 -12.36
C ASP A 231 -10.47 8.39 -11.83
N GLN A 232 -11.42 8.69 -12.71
CA GLN A 232 -12.81 9.00 -12.33
C GLN A 232 -13.57 7.76 -11.83
N ASN A 233 -13.05 6.56 -12.08
CA ASN A 233 -13.65 5.29 -11.68
C ASN A 233 -12.97 4.67 -10.47
N TRP A 234 -12.24 5.45 -9.65
CA TRP A 234 -11.55 4.97 -8.45
C TRP A 234 -12.48 4.32 -7.41
N ARG A 235 -13.76 4.67 -7.44
CA ARG A 235 -14.79 4.26 -6.47
C ARG A 235 -15.46 2.96 -6.92
N TYR A 236 -15.67 2.05 -5.98
CA TYR A 236 -16.56 0.92 -6.19
C TYR A 236 -18.03 1.40 -6.21
N SER A 237 -18.70 1.25 -7.35
CA SER A 237 -20.08 1.68 -7.56
C SER A 237 -21.14 0.64 -7.17
N GLY A 238 -20.73 -0.60 -6.89
CA GLY A 238 -21.64 -1.66 -6.47
C GLY A 238 -22.10 -1.49 -5.01
N ALA A 239 -23.10 -2.28 -4.63
CA ALA A 239 -23.60 -2.30 -3.26
C ALA A 239 -22.52 -2.80 -2.29
N ARG A 240 -22.44 -2.15 -1.12
CA ARG A 240 -21.59 -2.61 -0.02
C ARG A 240 -21.99 -4.03 0.39
N VAL A 241 -21.03 -4.94 0.43
CA VAL A 241 -21.25 -6.35 0.79
C VAL A 241 -21.20 -6.55 2.32
N GLY A 242 -20.44 -5.71 3.02
CA GLY A 242 -20.33 -5.70 4.46
C GLY A 242 -19.74 -7.00 4.99
N ARG A 243 -20.36 -7.55 6.04
CA ARG A 243 -19.79 -8.72 6.76
C ARG A 243 -19.87 -9.99 5.94
N ALA A 244 -20.67 -10.01 4.88
CA ALA A 244 -20.70 -11.15 3.97
C ALA A 244 -19.41 -11.24 3.14
N LEU A 245 -18.65 -10.15 2.97
CA LEU A 245 -17.42 -10.17 2.17
C LEU A 245 -16.37 -11.12 2.74
N THR A 246 -16.34 -11.23 4.06
CA THR A 246 -15.35 -12.02 4.79
C THR A 246 -16.05 -12.95 5.77
N ARG A 247 -15.53 -14.15 5.95
CA ARG A 247 -16.06 -15.08 6.96
C ARG A 247 -15.39 -14.80 8.30
N TRP A 248 -16.10 -15.06 9.39
CA TRP A 248 -15.46 -15.15 10.71
C TRP A 248 -14.68 -16.46 10.75
N GLY A 249 -13.39 -16.39 11.07
CA GLY A 249 -12.49 -17.54 11.07
C GLY A 249 -11.82 -17.81 12.40
#